data_AF-W7KJH3-F1
#
_entry.id   AF-W7KJH3-F1
#
_cell.length_a   1.000
_cell.length_b   1.000
_cell.length_c   1.000
_cell.angle_alpha   90.00
_cell.angle_beta   90.00
_cell.angle_gamma   90.00
#
_symmetry.space_group_name_H-M   'P 1'
#
loop_
_entity.id
_entity.type
_entity.pdbx_description
1 polymer ?
#
loop_
_entity_poly.entity_id
_entity_poly.type
_entity_poly.pdbx_seq_one_letter_code
_entity_poly.pdbx_strand_id
1 'polypeptide(L)'
;FYIFFRNAKGLNDILITNIIYTLGKLKIKNDELCDTLCDILSGRMESMSILNLSLIVHNLSKLNYKNENFYKLCLEKGKELFPIFTAKQLVIFTEGMIMNNIYDYEFIEMFFNKLIKIDNIENKKKTNILNKICFSLILEKQDFIKRFPLSINTMISKHMDYIQKKSFMSIHDEIVNILNYLNVENFEILKEKKPYMFDIYIRNNDSIYIDILSPKEYLNVKKLDVSNNHDNNNNNDNNDNNNDNNDNNNDNDNDNNNNNNNYYYYKDKQLSAFIELKKRHMSKLNAKYLYFDKTSYLSLDSIDKKIKFIKTFLEKKCSYNFNYINKTKEQQKKDISTLLLFNETQTNYYQNKIEQQTKFIKDKDIMS
;
A
#
# COMPACT_ATOMS: atom_id res chain seq x y z
N PHE A 1 -15.42 -20.27 -17.97
CA PHE A 1 -15.45 -20.75 -16.57
C PHE A 1 -16.50 -21.83 -16.32
N TYR A 2 -17.73 -21.74 -16.85
CA TYR A 2 -18.78 -22.72 -16.60
C TYR A 2 -18.40 -24.21 -16.86
N ILE A 3 -17.75 -24.50 -17.99
CA ILE A 3 -17.23 -25.86 -18.29
C ILE A 3 -16.19 -26.33 -17.27
N PHE A 4 -15.37 -25.40 -16.76
CA PHE A 4 -14.39 -25.71 -15.72
C PHE A 4 -15.08 -26.12 -14.42
N PHE A 5 -16.09 -25.37 -13.95
CA PHE A 5 -16.81 -25.68 -12.71
C PHE A 5 -17.49 -27.05 -12.76
N ARG A 6 -18.10 -27.40 -13.89
CA ARG A 6 -18.73 -28.73 -14.09
C ARG A 6 -17.74 -29.89 -13.99
N ASN A 7 -16.49 -29.67 -14.40
CA ASN A 7 -15.46 -30.71 -14.47
C ASN A 7 -14.40 -30.60 -13.35
N ALA A 8 -14.46 -29.58 -12.49
CA ALA A 8 -13.44 -29.30 -11.49
C ALA A 8 -13.22 -30.48 -10.53
N LYS A 9 -14.28 -31.22 -10.21
CA LYS A 9 -14.21 -32.44 -9.38
C LYS A 9 -13.34 -33.53 -10.00
N GLY A 10 -13.18 -33.59 -11.31
CA GLY A 10 -12.32 -34.56 -11.99
C GLY A 10 -10.84 -34.21 -11.99
N LEU A 11 -10.46 -32.99 -11.57
CA LEU A 11 -9.07 -32.56 -11.53
C LEU A 11 -8.34 -33.20 -10.35
N ASN A 12 -7.08 -33.59 -10.55
CA ASN A 12 -6.21 -34.01 -9.45
C ASN A 12 -5.65 -32.82 -8.67
N ASP A 13 -5.10 -33.08 -7.48
CA ASP A 13 -4.66 -32.04 -6.55
C ASP A 13 -3.48 -31.20 -7.09
N ILE A 14 -2.64 -31.78 -7.96
CA ILE A 14 -1.53 -31.07 -8.61
C ILE A 14 -2.08 -30.01 -9.57
N LEU A 15 -3.09 -30.37 -10.38
CA LEU A 15 -3.73 -29.44 -11.31
C LEU A 15 -4.43 -28.32 -10.55
N ILE A 16 -5.17 -28.63 -9.48
CA ILE A 16 -5.81 -27.62 -8.63
C ILE A 16 -4.77 -26.68 -8.01
N THR A 17 -3.68 -27.23 -7.47
CA THR A 17 -2.56 -26.44 -6.92
C THR A 17 -1.96 -25.51 -7.96
N ASN A 18 -1.75 -25.98 -9.19
CA ASN A 18 -1.21 -25.17 -10.29
C ASN A 18 -2.16 -24.05 -10.71
N ILE A 19 -3.47 -24.28 -10.68
CA ILE A 19 -4.48 -23.24 -10.92
C ILE A 19 -4.39 -22.17 -9.83
N ILE A 20 -4.44 -22.56 -8.56
CA ILE A 20 -4.34 -21.64 -7.43
C ILE A 20 -3.02 -20.86 -7.46
N TYR A 21 -1.91 -21.54 -7.75
CA TYR A 21 -0.60 -20.92 -7.91
C TYR A 21 -0.61 -19.87 -9.02
N THR A 22 -1.21 -20.20 -10.17
CA THR A 22 -1.30 -19.29 -11.32
C THR A 22 -2.16 -18.08 -10.98
N LEU A 23 -3.32 -18.28 -10.35
CA LEU A 23 -4.18 -17.20 -9.86
C LEU A 23 -3.39 -16.28 -8.91
N GLY A 24 -2.73 -16.85 -7.90
CA GLY A 24 -1.93 -16.09 -6.93
C GLY A 24 -0.71 -15.40 -7.54
N LYS A 25 -0.10 -15.94 -8.60
CA LYS A 25 1.01 -15.31 -9.34
C LYS A 25 0.51 -14.12 -10.17
N LEU A 26 -0.62 -14.28 -10.85
CA LEU A 26 -1.24 -13.25 -11.69
C LEU A 26 -2.12 -12.27 -10.90
N LYS A 27 -2.32 -12.52 -9.61
CA LYS A 27 -3.19 -11.75 -8.71
C LYS A 27 -4.63 -11.66 -9.21
N ILE A 28 -5.11 -12.72 -9.85
CA ILE A 28 -6.48 -12.82 -10.32
C ILE A 28 -7.32 -13.40 -9.19
N LYS A 29 -8.26 -12.61 -8.68
CA LYS A 29 -9.19 -13.02 -7.64
C LYS A 29 -10.55 -13.31 -8.26
N ASN A 30 -11.04 -14.52 -8.06
CA ASN A 30 -12.39 -14.94 -8.36
C ASN A 30 -12.85 -15.80 -7.19
N ASP A 31 -13.74 -15.26 -6.36
CA ASP A 31 -14.12 -15.89 -5.09
C ASP A 31 -14.87 -17.20 -5.34
N GLU A 32 -15.83 -17.24 -6.26
CA GLU A 32 -16.59 -18.46 -6.61
C GLU A 32 -15.69 -19.63 -7.06
N LEU A 33 -14.66 -19.33 -7.87
CA LEU A 33 -13.65 -20.31 -8.26
C LEU A 33 -12.83 -20.76 -7.05
N CYS A 34 -12.39 -19.83 -6.21
CA CYS A 34 -11.62 -20.18 -5.01
C CYS A 34 -12.46 -21.04 -4.06
N ASP A 35 -13.74 -20.72 -3.86
CA ASP A 35 -14.70 -21.50 -3.06
C ASP A 35 -14.79 -22.93 -3.59
N THR A 36 -15.08 -23.10 -4.88
CA THR A 36 -15.19 -24.43 -5.50
C THR A 36 -13.90 -25.24 -5.36
N LEU A 37 -12.74 -24.61 -5.59
CA LEU A 37 -11.45 -25.29 -5.45
C LEU A 37 -11.18 -25.69 -3.99
N CYS A 38 -11.50 -24.81 -3.03
CA CYS A 38 -11.33 -25.10 -1.61
C CYS A 38 -12.27 -26.20 -1.13
N ASP A 39 -13.50 -26.27 -1.63
CA ASP A 39 -14.46 -27.34 -1.31
C ASP A 39 -13.95 -28.70 -1.76
N ILE A 40 -13.45 -28.79 -3.00
CA ILE A 40 -12.87 -30.03 -3.54
C ILE A 40 -11.65 -30.45 -2.71
N LEU A 41 -10.76 -29.50 -2.40
CA LEU A 41 -9.55 -29.76 -1.61
C LEU A 41 -9.87 -30.14 -0.17
N SER A 42 -10.94 -29.60 0.42
CA SER A 42 -11.39 -29.94 1.78
C SER A 42 -11.77 -31.41 1.86
N GLY A 43 -12.49 -31.92 0.86
CA GLY A 43 -12.85 -33.34 0.76
C GLY A 43 -11.67 -34.29 0.48
N ARG A 44 -10.47 -33.75 0.21
CA ARG A 44 -9.25 -34.51 -0.12
C ARG A 44 -8.07 -34.18 0.78
N MET A 45 -8.33 -33.50 1.90
CA MET A 45 -7.27 -32.99 2.76
C MET A 45 -6.35 -34.10 3.29
N GLU A 46 -6.91 -35.29 3.56
CA GLU A 46 -6.16 -36.44 4.08
C GLU A 46 -5.01 -36.86 3.16
N SER A 47 -5.21 -36.84 1.84
CA SER A 47 -4.19 -37.23 0.83
C SER A 47 -3.27 -36.08 0.39
N MET A 48 -3.45 -34.88 0.94
CA MET A 48 -2.74 -33.70 0.45
C MET A 48 -1.24 -33.74 0.77
N SER A 49 -0.40 -33.53 -0.24
CA SER A 49 1.04 -33.39 -0.04
C SER A 49 1.41 -32.05 0.60
N ILE A 50 2.52 -32.00 1.35
CA ILE A 50 3.04 -30.76 1.96
C ILE A 50 3.28 -29.67 0.92
N LEU A 51 3.81 -30.07 -0.24
CA LEU A 51 4.14 -29.13 -1.30
C LEU A 51 2.87 -28.43 -1.79
N ASN A 52 1.81 -29.21 -2.05
CA ASN A 52 0.52 -28.68 -2.45
C ASN A 52 -0.07 -27.81 -1.35
N LEU A 53 -0.12 -28.30 -0.11
CA LEU A 53 -0.64 -27.58 1.04
C LEU A 53 0.03 -26.20 1.20
N SER A 54 1.36 -26.16 1.17
CA SER A 54 2.15 -24.92 1.30
C SER A 54 1.85 -23.92 0.17
N LEU A 55 1.76 -24.41 -1.07
CA LEU A 55 1.49 -23.58 -2.24
C LEU A 55 0.05 -23.07 -2.27
N ILE A 56 -0.91 -23.91 -1.93
CA ILE A 56 -2.34 -23.57 -1.88
C ILE A 56 -2.56 -22.45 -0.86
N VAL A 57 -2.14 -22.68 0.40
CA VAL A 57 -2.31 -21.71 1.48
C VAL A 57 -1.68 -20.38 1.11
N HIS A 58 -0.42 -20.38 0.69
CA HIS A 58 0.28 -19.14 0.36
C HIS A 58 -0.35 -18.38 -0.81
N ASN A 59 -0.75 -19.06 -1.89
CA ASN A 59 -1.28 -18.37 -3.06
C ASN A 59 -2.72 -17.90 -2.90
N LEU A 60 -3.58 -18.64 -2.19
CA LEU A 60 -4.88 -18.12 -1.77
C LEU A 60 -4.72 -16.89 -0.86
N SER A 61 -3.74 -16.93 0.04
CA SER A 61 -3.42 -15.78 0.90
C SER A 61 -3.01 -14.56 0.08
N LYS A 62 -2.20 -14.71 -0.97
CA LYS A 62 -1.82 -13.59 -1.86
C LYS A 62 -3.02 -12.93 -2.54
N LEU A 63 -4.08 -13.70 -2.81
CA LEU A 63 -5.35 -13.23 -3.36
C LEU A 63 -6.25 -12.57 -2.31
N ASN A 64 -5.81 -12.50 -1.05
CA ASN A 64 -6.63 -12.03 0.07
C ASN A 64 -7.99 -12.76 0.14
N TYR A 65 -8.00 -14.05 -0.25
CA TYR A 65 -9.18 -14.90 -0.21
C TYR A 65 -9.50 -15.25 1.24
N LYS A 66 -10.79 -15.22 1.61
CA LYS A 66 -11.24 -15.38 2.99
C LYS A 66 -12.10 -16.63 3.11
N ASN A 67 -11.53 -17.67 3.70
CA ASN A 67 -12.23 -18.89 4.06
C ASN A 67 -11.58 -19.48 5.33
N GLU A 68 -12.07 -19.04 6.49
CA GLU A 68 -11.47 -19.38 7.79
C GLU A 68 -11.49 -20.89 8.06
N ASN A 69 -12.58 -21.57 7.67
CA ASN A 69 -12.73 -23.01 7.85
C ASN A 69 -11.67 -23.79 7.05
N PHE A 70 -11.48 -23.43 5.78
CA PHE A 70 -10.46 -24.04 4.94
C PHE A 70 -9.06 -23.83 5.51
N TYR A 71 -8.71 -22.62 5.95
CA TYR A 71 -7.40 -22.36 6.52
C TYR A 71 -7.16 -23.08 7.85
N LYS A 72 -8.19 -23.24 8.69
CA LYS A 72 -8.10 -24.06 9.91
C LYS A 72 -7.83 -25.53 9.57
N LEU A 73 -8.54 -26.07 8.58
CA LEU A 73 -8.30 -27.43 8.09
C LEU A 73 -6.86 -27.60 7.56
N CYS A 74 -6.37 -26.61 6.80
CA CYS A 74 -4.98 -26.59 6.35
C CYS A 74 -3.97 -26.49 7.49
N LEU A 75 -4.26 -25.75 8.56
CA LEU A 75 -3.40 -25.64 9.73
C LEU A 75 -3.27 -26.98 10.44
N GLU A 76 -4.39 -27.68 10.70
CA GLU A 76 -4.38 -29.00 11.33
C GLU A 76 -3.62 -30.02 10.46
N LYS A 77 -3.85 -30.01 9.14
CA LYS A 77 -3.05 -30.85 8.23
C LYS A 77 -1.57 -30.46 8.24
N GLY A 78 -1.27 -29.17 8.39
CA GLY A 78 0.09 -28.64 8.51
C GLY A 78 0.80 -29.13 9.79
N LYS A 79 0.08 -29.23 10.91
CA LYS A 79 0.57 -29.82 12.16
C LYS A 79 0.85 -31.32 12.00
N GLU A 80 -0.07 -32.07 11.39
CA GLU A 80 0.10 -33.50 11.11
C GLU A 80 1.35 -33.76 10.27
N LEU A 81 1.51 -33.02 9.17
CA LEU A 81 2.65 -33.17 8.26
C LEU A 81 3.91 -32.43 8.72
N PHE A 82 3.90 -31.80 9.90
CA PHE A 82 4.98 -30.93 10.38
C PHE A 82 6.39 -31.56 10.28
N PRO A 83 6.62 -32.84 10.67
CA PRO A 83 7.95 -33.45 10.68
C PRO A 83 8.64 -33.43 9.31
N ILE A 84 7.85 -33.53 8.23
CA ILE A 84 8.35 -33.70 6.87
C ILE A 84 8.45 -32.38 6.07
N PHE A 85 8.04 -31.24 6.65
CA PHE A 85 8.24 -29.93 6.01
C PHE A 85 9.72 -29.61 5.77
N THR A 86 10.06 -29.14 4.57
CA THR A 86 11.31 -28.40 4.38
C THR A 86 11.20 -27.01 5.00
N ALA A 87 12.32 -26.39 5.39
CA ALA A 87 12.29 -25.04 5.94
C ALA A 87 11.72 -23.98 4.98
N LYS A 88 11.83 -24.20 3.66
CA LYS A 88 11.24 -23.30 2.66
C LYS A 88 9.72 -23.41 2.63
N GLN A 89 9.19 -24.63 2.56
CA GLN A 89 7.74 -24.88 2.60
C GLN A 89 7.14 -24.33 3.89
N LEU A 90 7.83 -24.55 5.01
CA LEU A 90 7.36 -24.13 6.32
C LEU A 90 7.25 -22.61 6.42
N VAL A 91 8.26 -21.86 5.99
CA VAL A 91 8.23 -20.39 5.97
C VAL A 91 7.11 -19.86 5.06
N ILE A 92 6.91 -20.46 3.88
CA ILE A 92 5.89 -20.05 2.91
C ILE A 92 4.48 -20.31 3.44
N PHE A 93 4.26 -21.48 4.05
CA PHE A 93 3.00 -21.87 4.66
C PHE A 93 2.66 -20.95 5.83
N THR A 94 3.59 -20.74 6.76
CA THR A 94 3.40 -19.83 7.92
C THR A 94 3.13 -18.39 7.49
N GLU A 95 3.80 -17.89 6.45
CA GLU A 95 3.50 -16.56 5.90
C GLU A 95 2.05 -16.45 5.42
N GLY A 96 1.53 -17.49 4.75
CA GLY A 96 0.14 -17.52 4.31
C GLY A 96 -0.87 -17.49 5.47
N MET A 97 -0.61 -18.26 6.53
CA MET A 97 -1.44 -18.24 7.74
C MET A 97 -1.46 -16.84 8.38
N ILE A 98 -0.29 -16.22 8.54
CA ILE A 98 -0.16 -14.88 9.12
C ILE A 98 -0.83 -13.79 8.27
N MET A 99 -0.70 -13.86 6.93
CA MET A 99 -1.41 -12.95 6.03
C MET A 99 -2.93 -12.99 6.26
N ASN A 100 -3.46 -14.17 6.59
CA ASN A 100 -4.86 -14.38 6.93
C ASN A 100 -5.21 -14.18 8.41
N ASN A 101 -4.29 -13.64 9.21
CA ASN A 101 -4.48 -13.39 10.64
C ASN A 101 -4.74 -14.68 11.46
N ILE A 102 -4.19 -15.80 11.00
CA ILE A 102 -4.30 -17.10 11.67
C ILE A 102 -3.00 -17.35 12.42
N TYR A 103 -3.12 -17.48 13.74
CA TYR A 103 -2.04 -17.71 14.67
C TYR A 103 -2.41 -18.84 15.60
N ASP A 104 -1.51 -19.81 15.72
CA ASP A 104 -1.67 -20.95 16.63
C ASP A 104 -0.36 -21.11 17.40
N TYR A 105 -0.45 -21.09 18.73
CA TYR A 105 0.73 -21.02 19.60
C TYR A 105 1.62 -22.25 19.41
N GLU A 106 1.02 -23.44 19.45
CA GLU A 106 1.72 -24.72 19.34
C GLU A 106 2.44 -24.82 17.99
N PHE A 107 1.74 -24.54 16.89
CA PHE A 107 2.34 -24.56 15.56
C PHE A 107 3.47 -23.55 15.42
N ILE A 108 3.33 -22.32 15.94
CA ILE A 108 4.38 -21.29 15.86
C ILE A 108 5.60 -21.67 16.72
N GLU A 109 5.39 -22.28 17.88
CA GLU A 109 6.48 -22.80 18.71
C GLU A 109 7.25 -23.91 17.98
N MET A 110 6.52 -24.90 17.42
CA MET A 110 7.10 -25.95 16.59
C MET A 110 7.88 -25.37 15.42
N PHE A 111 7.29 -24.40 14.71
CA PHE A 111 7.89 -23.68 13.57
C PHE A 111 9.28 -23.13 13.90
N PHE A 112 9.41 -22.36 14.98
CA PHE A 112 10.71 -21.79 15.35
C PHE A 112 11.69 -22.85 15.82
N ASN A 113 11.25 -23.81 16.64
CA ASN A 113 12.11 -24.92 17.08
C ASN A 113 12.72 -25.68 15.89
N LYS A 114 11.94 -25.90 14.83
CA LYS A 114 12.44 -26.53 13.60
C LYS A 114 13.37 -25.61 12.82
N LEU A 115 13.08 -24.32 12.70
CA LEU A 115 13.96 -23.39 12.00
C LEU A 115 15.32 -23.21 12.69
N ILE A 116 15.36 -23.17 14.03
CA ILE A 116 16.60 -23.09 14.81
C ILE A 116 17.48 -24.31 14.53
N LYS A 117 16.89 -25.51 14.42
CA LYS A 117 17.64 -26.76 14.16
C LYS A 117 18.19 -26.88 12.74
N ILE A 118 17.62 -26.18 11.76
CA ILE A 118 17.94 -26.40 10.34
C ILE A 118 19.14 -25.55 9.85
N ASP A 119 19.69 -24.66 10.67
CA ASP A 119 20.97 -23.90 10.54
C ASP A 119 21.41 -23.37 9.15
N ASN A 120 20.51 -23.28 8.18
CA ASN A 120 20.81 -22.86 6.80
C ASN A 120 19.73 -21.90 6.28
N ILE A 121 19.82 -20.63 6.69
CA ILE A 121 18.98 -19.56 6.14
C ILE A 121 19.84 -18.59 5.31
N GLU A 122 20.64 -19.12 4.38
CA GLU A 122 21.34 -18.31 3.37
C GLU A 122 20.43 -18.00 2.16
N ASN A 123 19.23 -17.48 2.41
CA ASN A 123 18.37 -17.03 1.31
C ASN A 123 17.66 -15.73 1.66
N LYS A 124 18.10 -14.64 1.03
CA LYS A 124 17.58 -13.28 1.23
C LYS A 124 16.05 -13.19 1.12
N LYS A 125 15.41 -13.93 0.19
CA LYS A 125 13.94 -13.94 0.07
C LYS A 125 13.30 -14.60 1.28
N LYS A 126 13.84 -15.73 1.74
CA LYS A 126 13.37 -16.45 2.93
C LYS A 126 13.56 -15.59 4.19
N THR A 127 14.71 -14.92 4.33
CA THR A 127 14.99 -14.00 5.43
C THR A 127 13.97 -12.86 5.47
N ASN A 128 13.65 -12.23 4.33
CA ASN A 128 12.62 -11.19 4.28
C ASN A 128 11.24 -11.69 4.74
N ILE A 129 10.86 -12.92 4.38
CA ILE A 129 9.60 -13.51 4.83
C ILE A 129 9.63 -13.75 6.34
N LEU A 130 10.71 -14.35 6.84
CA LEU A 130 10.88 -14.63 8.26
C LEU A 130 10.87 -13.34 9.11
N ASN A 131 11.52 -12.26 8.65
CA ASN A 131 11.49 -10.96 9.32
C ASN A 131 10.06 -10.43 9.46
N LYS A 132 9.24 -10.59 8.42
CA LYS A 132 7.81 -10.21 8.49
C LYS A 132 7.04 -11.10 9.45
N ILE A 133 7.27 -12.41 9.45
CA ILE A 133 6.65 -13.36 10.40
C ILE A 133 6.96 -12.92 11.84
N CYS A 134 8.25 -12.71 12.15
CA CYS A 134 8.70 -12.26 13.48
C CYS A 134 8.07 -10.92 13.87
N PHE A 135 8.09 -9.94 12.97
CA PHE A 135 7.47 -8.64 13.23
C PHE A 135 5.97 -8.74 13.50
N SER A 136 5.26 -9.55 12.70
CA SER A 136 3.81 -9.76 12.85
C SER A 136 3.50 -10.39 14.21
N LEU A 137 4.32 -11.34 14.68
CA LEU A 137 4.13 -11.98 15.98
C LEU A 137 4.31 -11.00 17.14
N ILE A 138 5.37 -10.17 17.11
CA ILE A 138 5.58 -9.16 18.17
C ILE A 138 4.42 -8.18 18.23
N LEU A 139 3.90 -7.78 17.08
CA LEU A 139 2.88 -6.75 17.00
C LEU A 139 1.46 -7.29 17.28
N GLU A 140 1.15 -8.49 16.83
CA GLU A 140 -0.21 -9.05 16.84
C GLU A 140 -0.42 -10.12 17.93
N LYS A 141 0.65 -10.70 18.48
CA LYS A 141 0.62 -11.81 19.46
C LYS A 141 1.67 -11.66 20.57
N GLN A 142 1.60 -10.56 21.31
CA GLN A 142 2.50 -10.30 22.44
C GLN A 142 2.44 -11.38 23.54
N ASP A 143 1.29 -12.02 23.71
CA ASP A 143 1.09 -13.14 24.62
C ASP A 143 1.93 -14.37 24.25
N PHE A 144 2.16 -14.62 22.96
CA PHE A 144 3.03 -15.71 22.51
C PHE A 144 4.47 -15.43 22.89
N ILE A 145 4.94 -14.20 22.66
CA ILE A 145 6.32 -13.76 22.97
C ILE A 145 6.66 -13.96 24.45
N LYS A 146 5.72 -13.67 25.34
CA LYS A 146 5.89 -13.85 26.80
C LYS A 146 6.03 -15.32 27.21
N ARG A 147 5.48 -16.24 26.43
CA ARG A 147 5.45 -17.68 26.73
C ARG A 147 6.56 -18.47 26.06
N PHE A 148 7.09 -17.98 24.94
CA PHE A 148 8.11 -18.71 24.19
C PHE A 148 9.40 -18.90 25.00
N PRO A 149 10.09 -20.04 24.81
CA PRO A 149 11.45 -20.26 25.29
C PRO A 149 12.43 -19.16 24.83
N LEU A 150 13.48 -18.95 25.63
CA LEU A 150 14.52 -17.94 25.35
C LEU A 150 15.17 -18.12 23.97
N SER A 151 15.36 -19.35 23.50
CA SER A 151 15.93 -19.64 22.18
C SER A 151 15.09 -19.06 21.04
N ILE A 152 13.76 -19.22 21.11
CA ILE A 152 12.81 -18.66 20.14
C ILE A 152 12.81 -17.14 20.22
N ASN A 153 12.73 -16.57 21.43
CA ASN A 153 12.79 -15.12 21.62
C ASN A 153 14.09 -14.50 21.10
N THR A 154 15.22 -15.20 21.27
CA THR A 154 16.51 -14.79 20.72
C THR A 154 16.53 -14.86 19.19
N MET A 155 15.90 -15.87 18.59
CA MET A 155 15.77 -15.93 17.14
C MET A 155 14.90 -14.79 16.63
N ILE A 156 13.74 -14.54 17.24
CA ILE A 156 12.83 -13.46 16.87
C ILE A 156 13.56 -12.11 16.92
N SER A 157 14.29 -11.82 18.02
CA SER A 157 14.98 -10.54 18.19
C SER A 157 16.03 -10.28 17.10
N LYS A 158 16.78 -11.29 16.67
CA LYS A 158 17.73 -11.20 15.53
C LYS A 158 17.07 -10.78 14.20
N HIS A 159 15.77 -11.02 14.06
CA HIS A 159 15.01 -10.71 12.84
C HIS A 159 14.24 -9.38 12.89
N MET A 160 14.31 -8.65 14.01
CA MET A 160 13.54 -7.41 14.22
C MET A 160 14.13 -6.16 13.58
N ASP A 161 15.44 -6.13 13.33
CA ASP A 161 16.11 -4.95 12.77
C ASP A 161 15.96 -4.79 11.26
N TYR A 162 15.23 -5.71 10.62
CA TYR A 162 14.99 -5.65 9.20
C TYR A 162 14.11 -4.46 8.79
N ILE A 163 14.55 -3.81 7.71
CA ILE A 163 13.78 -2.79 7.01
C ILE A 163 13.71 -3.16 5.53
N GLN A 164 12.49 -3.13 4.99
CA GLN A 164 12.24 -3.31 3.57
C GLN A 164 13.01 -2.24 2.80
N LYS A 165 13.91 -2.66 1.91
CA LYS A 165 14.63 -1.73 1.04
C LYS A 165 13.72 -1.20 -0.06
N LYS A 166 13.79 0.11 -0.29
CA LYS A 166 13.15 0.82 -1.40
C LYS A 166 14.18 1.79 -1.99
N SER A 167 14.28 1.83 -3.31
CA SER A 167 15.20 2.75 -3.98
C SER A 167 14.49 4.06 -4.31
N PHE A 168 15.25 5.14 -4.33
CA PHE A 168 14.79 6.41 -4.86
C PHE A 168 14.54 6.29 -6.37
N MET A 169 13.51 6.97 -6.86
CA MET A 169 13.02 6.91 -8.24
C MET A 169 12.68 8.32 -8.74
N SER A 170 12.61 8.53 -10.05
CA SER A 170 12.24 9.84 -10.64
C SER A 170 10.88 10.38 -10.18
N ILE A 171 9.92 9.50 -9.87
CA ILE A 171 8.64 9.91 -9.29
C ILE A 171 8.82 10.60 -7.92
N HIS A 172 9.85 10.24 -7.16
CA HIS A 172 10.13 10.88 -5.88
C HIS A 172 10.64 12.31 -6.07
N ASP A 173 11.55 12.56 -7.03
CA ASP A 173 11.98 13.92 -7.38
C ASP A 173 10.80 14.80 -7.75
N GLU A 174 9.91 14.29 -8.61
CA GLU A 174 8.72 15.02 -9.05
C GLU A 174 7.80 15.35 -7.88
N ILE A 175 7.56 14.38 -6.98
CA ILE A 175 6.77 14.59 -5.78
C ILE A 175 7.42 15.63 -4.86
N VAL A 176 8.75 15.60 -4.66
CA VAL A 176 9.46 16.61 -3.85
C VAL A 176 9.22 18.00 -4.42
N ASN A 177 9.36 18.17 -5.73
CA ASN A 177 9.13 19.46 -6.39
C ASN A 177 7.69 19.94 -6.22
N ILE A 178 6.71 19.05 -6.34
CA ILE A 178 5.29 19.39 -6.14
C ILE A 178 5.02 19.74 -4.67
N LEU A 179 5.55 18.99 -3.71
CA LEU A 179 5.38 19.26 -2.28
C LEU A 179 5.99 20.61 -1.90
N ASN A 180 7.19 20.92 -2.42
CA ASN A 180 7.85 22.22 -2.24
C ASN A 180 7.02 23.35 -2.85
N TYR A 181 6.53 23.18 -4.09
CA TYR A 181 5.65 24.16 -4.75
C TYR A 181 4.37 24.42 -3.94
N LEU A 182 3.78 23.36 -3.38
CA LEU A 182 2.59 23.44 -2.53
C LEU A 182 2.89 23.94 -1.11
N ASN A 183 4.15 24.31 -0.80
CA ASN A 183 4.59 24.73 0.53
C ASN A 183 4.29 23.70 1.63
N VAL A 184 4.37 22.41 1.31
CA VAL A 184 4.23 21.36 2.31
C VAL A 184 5.49 21.30 3.15
N GLU A 185 5.36 21.57 4.45
CA GLU A 185 6.47 21.51 5.40
C GLU A 185 6.58 20.12 6.07
N ASN A 186 7.75 19.81 6.63
CA ASN A 186 8.01 18.60 7.43
C ASN A 186 7.69 17.27 6.74
N PHE A 187 8.04 17.14 5.45
CA PHE A 187 7.99 15.87 4.76
C PHE A 187 9.38 15.23 4.63
N GLU A 188 9.40 13.90 4.55
CA GLU A 188 10.60 13.11 4.25
C GLU A 188 10.24 12.10 3.16
N ILE A 189 11.16 11.89 2.23
CA ILE A 189 11.05 10.84 1.22
C ILE A 189 11.74 9.58 1.72
N LEU A 190 11.20 8.40 1.38
CA LEU A 190 11.80 7.11 1.74
C LEU A 190 11.93 6.89 3.26
N LYS A 191 10.96 7.38 4.05
CA LYS A 191 10.97 7.24 5.50
C LYS A 191 10.87 5.78 5.94
N GLU A 192 11.73 5.41 6.87
CA GLU A 192 11.70 4.11 7.53
C GLU A 192 10.70 4.10 8.70
N LYS A 193 9.89 3.04 8.76
CA LYS A 193 9.15 2.63 9.96
C LYS A 193 9.04 1.11 9.94
N LYS A 194 9.89 0.46 10.74
CA LYS A 194 10.11 -1.00 10.76
C LYS A 194 8.78 -1.79 10.69
N PRO A 195 8.71 -2.84 9.87
CA PRO A 195 9.75 -3.37 8.97
C PRO A 195 9.69 -2.73 7.57
N TYR A 196 9.00 -1.58 7.42
CA TYR A 196 8.67 -1.00 6.13
C TYR A 196 9.41 0.30 5.87
N MET A 197 9.44 0.65 4.59
CA MET A 197 9.90 1.92 4.07
C MET A 197 8.80 2.48 3.19
N PHE A 198 8.51 3.77 3.34
CA PHE A 198 7.37 4.46 2.73
C PHE A 198 7.87 5.49 1.74
N ASP A 199 7.12 5.74 0.66
CA ASP A 199 7.56 6.71 -0.36
C ASP A 199 7.62 8.12 0.21
N ILE A 200 6.60 8.50 0.97
CA ILE A 200 6.45 9.85 1.51
C ILE A 200 6.02 9.70 2.97
N TYR A 201 6.66 10.48 3.83
CA TYR A 201 6.24 10.73 5.19
C TYR A 201 5.93 12.20 5.34
N ILE A 202 4.82 12.53 6.00
CA ILE A 202 4.46 13.91 6.32
C ILE A 202 4.16 13.96 7.81
N ARG A 203 4.91 14.80 8.52
CA ARG A 203 4.65 15.11 9.92
C ARG A 203 3.75 16.34 9.99
N ASN A 204 2.48 16.12 10.25
CA ASN A 204 1.52 17.16 10.62
C ASN A 204 1.14 16.99 12.10
N ASN A 205 -0.10 17.27 12.49
CA ASN A 205 -0.65 16.84 13.79
C ASN A 205 -0.50 15.33 14.02
N ASP A 206 -0.64 14.54 12.94
CA ASP A 206 -0.40 13.10 12.93
C ASP A 206 0.81 12.76 12.03
N SER A 207 1.47 11.65 12.35
CA SER A 207 2.48 11.02 11.48
C SER A 207 1.81 10.23 10.36
N ILE A 208 1.89 10.76 9.13
CA ILE A 208 1.27 10.17 7.93
C ILE A 208 2.33 9.49 7.07
N TYR A 209 2.12 8.21 6.77
CA TYR A 209 2.99 7.38 5.95
C TYR A 209 2.28 6.99 4.65
N ILE A 210 2.86 7.32 3.51
CA ILE A 210 2.23 7.19 2.20
C ILE A 210 3.05 6.26 1.29
N ASP A 211 2.38 5.31 0.64
CA ASP A 211 2.93 4.54 -0.48
C ASP A 211 2.33 4.93 -1.84
N ILE A 212 3.15 4.87 -2.86
CA ILE A 212 2.81 4.96 -4.27
C ILE A 212 2.78 3.52 -4.81
N LEU A 213 1.58 2.94 -4.85
CA LEU A 213 1.38 1.52 -5.18
C LEU A 213 1.39 1.30 -6.68
N SER A 214 2.17 0.34 -7.15
CA SER A 214 2.17 -0.07 -8.56
C SER A 214 1.03 -1.07 -8.85
N PRO A 215 0.76 -1.40 -10.12
CA PRO A 215 -0.33 -2.31 -10.48
C PRO A 215 -0.24 -3.67 -9.80
N LYS A 216 0.98 -4.16 -9.55
CA LYS A 216 1.19 -5.45 -8.89
C LYS A 216 0.68 -5.43 -7.46
N GLU A 217 0.51 -4.30 -6.78
CA GLU A 217 0.03 -4.30 -5.39
C GLU A 217 -1.49 -4.53 -5.26
N TYR A 218 -2.21 -4.45 -6.38
CA TYR A 218 -3.65 -4.65 -6.48
C TYR A 218 -4.00 -6.05 -7.00
N LEU A 219 -5.26 -6.45 -6.78
CA LEU A 219 -5.85 -7.67 -7.30
C LEU A 219 -6.69 -7.35 -8.56
N ASN A 220 -6.61 -8.24 -9.55
CA ASN A 220 -7.51 -8.26 -10.70
C ASN A 220 -8.74 -9.08 -10.34
N VAL A 221 -9.79 -8.41 -9.86
CA VAL A 221 -11.04 -9.06 -9.44
C VAL A 221 -11.87 -9.38 -10.67
N LYS A 222 -12.15 -10.66 -10.88
CA LYS A 222 -13.04 -11.15 -11.95
C LYS A 222 -14.28 -11.74 -11.32
N LYS A 223 -15.44 -11.15 -11.60
CA LYS A 223 -16.74 -11.78 -11.35
C LYS A 223 -17.10 -12.69 -12.52
N LEU A 224 -17.92 -13.70 -12.25
CA LEU A 224 -18.52 -14.49 -13.31
C LEU A 224 -19.66 -13.69 -13.91
N ASP A 225 -19.58 -13.42 -15.22
CA ASP A 225 -20.76 -13.01 -15.98
C ASP A 225 -21.62 -14.25 -16.16
N VAL A 226 -22.66 -14.37 -15.34
CA VAL A 226 -23.74 -15.33 -15.56
C VAL A 226 -24.59 -14.76 -16.70
N SER A 227 -24.08 -14.77 -17.93
CA SER A 227 -24.93 -14.61 -19.10
C SER A 227 -25.79 -15.88 -19.17
N ASN A 228 -27.06 -15.75 -18.75
CA ASN A 228 -28.11 -16.69 -19.11
C ASN A 228 -28.20 -16.69 -20.64
N ASN A 229 -27.49 -17.60 -21.29
CA ASN A 229 -27.86 -18.02 -22.64
C ASN A 229 -29.18 -18.76 -22.51
N HIS A 230 -30.28 -18.00 -22.50
CA HIS A 230 -31.53 -18.53 -23.01
C HIS A 230 -31.34 -18.67 -24.52
N ASP A 231 -31.11 -19.92 -24.94
CA ASP A 231 -31.29 -20.37 -26.30
C ASP A 231 -32.73 -20.05 -26.73
N ASN A 232 -32.96 -18.86 -27.27
CA ASN A 232 -34.15 -18.58 -28.07
C ASN A 232 -33.87 -19.04 -29.51
N ASN A 233 -34.10 -20.32 -29.71
CA ASN A 233 -34.44 -20.86 -31.02
C ASN A 233 -35.82 -20.31 -31.40
N ASN A 234 -35.90 -19.45 -32.42
CA ASN A 234 -36.95 -19.55 -33.43
C ASN A 234 -36.69 -18.67 -34.67
N ASN A 235 -36.47 -19.39 -35.77
CA ASN A 235 -36.99 -19.21 -37.13
C ASN A 235 -36.57 -18.01 -38.01
N ASN A 236 -35.79 -18.43 -39.02
CA ASN A 236 -36.05 -18.35 -40.47
C ASN A 236 -36.08 -17.00 -41.21
N ASP A 237 -35.13 -16.99 -42.15
CA ASP A 237 -35.26 -16.69 -43.58
C ASP A 237 -35.19 -15.24 -44.07
N ASN A 238 -34.02 -15.01 -44.67
CA ASN A 238 -33.78 -14.51 -46.02
C ASN A 238 -33.90 -13.02 -46.34
N ASN A 239 -32.76 -12.58 -46.86
CA ASN A 239 -32.54 -11.84 -48.10
C ASN A 239 -32.21 -10.34 -48.05
N ASP A 240 -30.97 -10.12 -48.51
CA ASP A 240 -30.55 -9.20 -49.56
C ASP A 240 -30.33 -7.70 -49.28
N ASN A 241 -29.05 -7.34 -49.45
CA ASN A 241 -28.52 -6.25 -50.27
C ASN A 241 -29.22 -4.87 -50.19
N ASN A 242 -28.50 -3.84 -49.73
CA ASN A 242 -27.63 -3.03 -50.58
C ASN A 242 -27.05 -1.81 -49.85
N ASN A 243 -25.84 -1.48 -50.26
CA ASN A 243 -25.22 -0.16 -50.40
C ASN A 243 -26.13 1.08 -50.27
N ASP A 244 -25.69 2.11 -49.55
CA ASP A 244 -25.16 3.34 -50.16
C ASP A 244 -24.78 4.42 -49.12
N ASN A 245 -23.74 5.18 -49.48
CA ASN A 245 -23.28 6.42 -48.87
C ASN A 245 -24.40 7.47 -48.75
N ASN A 246 -24.40 8.29 -47.70
CA ASN A 246 -24.25 9.74 -47.89
C ASN A 246 -23.94 10.52 -46.60
N ASP A 247 -23.11 11.54 -46.79
CA ASP A 247 -22.74 12.59 -45.86
C ASP A 247 -23.95 13.43 -45.39
N ASN A 248 -23.90 13.96 -44.17
CA ASN A 248 -23.90 15.41 -44.00
C ASN A 248 -23.57 15.87 -42.58
N ASN A 249 -22.69 16.87 -42.54
CA ASN A 249 -22.37 17.72 -41.40
C ASN A 249 -23.62 18.36 -40.79
N ASN A 250 -23.60 18.55 -39.47
CA ASN A 250 -24.03 19.82 -38.91
C ASN A 250 -23.28 20.09 -37.61
N ASP A 251 -22.37 21.06 -37.70
CA ASP A 251 -21.79 21.74 -36.56
C ASP A 251 -22.90 22.41 -35.75
N ASN A 252 -22.88 22.21 -34.44
CA ASN A 252 -23.35 23.21 -33.51
C ASN A 252 -22.52 23.08 -32.24
N ASP A 253 -21.51 23.94 -32.17
CA ASP A 253 -20.88 24.36 -30.93
C ASP A 253 -21.96 24.76 -29.94
N ASN A 254 -21.98 24.07 -28.81
CA ASN A 254 -22.50 24.68 -27.60
C ASN A 254 -21.58 24.27 -26.45
N ASP A 255 -20.65 25.19 -26.17
CA ASP A 255 -19.89 25.25 -24.94
C ASP A 255 -20.83 25.09 -23.74
N ASN A 256 -20.81 23.92 -23.12
CA ASN A 256 -21.24 23.79 -21.75
C ASN A 256 -20.16 23.11 -20.93
N ASN A 257 -19.25 23.98 -20.49
CA ASN A 257 -18.21 23.80 -19.51
C ASN A 257 -18.83 23.34 -18.17
N ASN A 258 -19.11 22.04 -18.04
CA ASN A 258 -19.54 21.43 -16.79
C ASN A 258 -18.52 20.41 -16.29
N ASN A 259 -17.39 20.96 -15.84
CA ASN A 259 -16.68 20.62 -14.61
C ASN A 259 -17.02 19.27 -13.94
N ASN A 260 -16.65 18.14 -14.57
CA ASN A 260 -16.77 16.81 -13.97
C ASN A 260 -15.39 16.22 -13.65
N ASN A 261 -14.59 16.95 -12.87
CA ASN A 261 -13.24 16.56 -12.46
C ASN A 261 -13.21 15.65 -11.21
N ASN A 262 -14.29 14.92 -10.91
CA ASN A 262 -14.45 14.19 -9.64
C ASN A 262 -14.17 12.67 -9.71
N TYR A 263 -13.56 12.16 -10.80
CA TYR A 263 -13.49 10.70 -11.04
C TYR A 263 -12.10 10.05 -11.03
N TYR A 264 -11.12 10.56 -10.28
CA TYR A 264 -9.79 9.92 -10.18
C TYR A 264 -9.49 9.20 -8.85
N TYR A 265 -10.48 9.00 -7.99
CA TYR A 265 -10.29 8.28 -6.72
C TYR A 265 -11.10 6.98 -6.66
N TYR A 266 -10.39 5.87 -6.93
CA TYR A 266 -10.72 4.48 -6.58
C TYR A 266 -12.04 3.91 -7.13
N LYS A 267 -11.99 3.38 -8.35
CA LYS A 267 -12.87 2.26 -8.69
C LYS A 267 -12.34 1.01 -7.97
N ASP A 268 -12.93 0.64 -6.83
CA ASP A 268 -12.86 -0.64 -6.08
C ASP A 268 -11.67 -1.60 -6.33
N LYS A 269 -10.43 -1.10 -6.38
CA LYS A 269 -9.25 -1.96 -6.53
C LYS A 269 -8.98 -2.63 -5.18
N GLN A 270 -9.23 -3.94 -5.10
CA GLN A 270 -8.87 -4.72 -3.92
C GLN A 270 -7.34 -4.82 -3.80
N LEU A 271 -6.83 -4.66 -2.58
CA LEU A 271 -5.40 -4.76 -2.29
C LEU A 271 -4.98 -6.23 -2.18
N SER A 272 -3.73 -6.49 -2.56
CA SER A 272 -3.10 -7.78 -2.24
C SER A 272 -2.88 -7.92 -0.74
N ALA A 273 -2.86 -9.16 -0.24
CA ALA A 273 -2.74 -9.41 1.20
C ALA A 273 -1.46 -8.88 1.83
N PHE A 274 -0.40 -8.67 1.05
CA PHE A 274 0.82 -8.03 1.57
C PHE A 274 0.57 -6.57 2.00
N ILE A 275 -0.21 -5.82 1.21
CA ILE A 275 -0.55 -4.43 1.56
C ILE A 275 -1.56 -4.40 2.70
N GLU A 276 -2.52 -5.34 2.73
CA GLU A 276 -3.44 -5.47 3.86
C GLU A 276 -2.71 -5.80 5.17
N LEU A 277 -1.72 -6.69 5.14
CA LEU A 277 -0.85 -6.97 6.29
C LEU A 277 -0.09 -5.71 6.73
N LYS A 278 0.49 -4.96 5.79
CA LYS A 278 1.16 -3.68 6.08
C LYS A 278 0.22 -2.67 6.73
N LYS A 279 -1.01 -2.54 6.21
CA LYS A 279 -2.06 -1.67 6.76
C LYS A 279 -2.43 -2.08 8.19
N ARG A 280 -2.61 -3.38 8.43
CA ARG A 280 -2.90 -3.93 9.77
C ARG A 280 -1.79 -3.63 10.76
N HIS A 281 -0.54 -3.81 10.35
CA HIS A 281 0.62 -3.43 11.16
C HIS A 281 0.66 -1.93 11.48
N MET A 282 0.44 -1.06 10.49
CA MET A 282 0.46 0.39 10.75
C MET A 282 -0.65 0.84 11.69
N SER A 283 -1.83 0.24 11.59
CA SER A 283 -2.92 0.48 12.54
C SER A 283 -2.52 0.12 13.97
N LYS A 284 -1.85 -1.03 14.19
CA LYS A 284 -1.35 -1.44 15.51
C LYS A 284 -0.22 -0.54 16.04
N LEU A 285 0.54 0.12 15.17
CA LEU A 285 1.57 1.09 15.54
C LEU A 285 1.04 2.53 15.69
N ASN A 286 -0.29 2.71 15.70
CA ASN A 286 -0.96 4.01 15.74
C ASN A 286 -0.42 4.99 14.67
N ALA A 287 -0.18 4.49 13.46
CA ALA A 287 0.34 5.26 12.34
C ALA A 287 -0.67 5.35 11.21
N LYS A 288 -0.91 6.56 10.70
CA LYS A 288 -1.84 6.80 9.59
C LYS A 288 -1.18 6.35 8.28
N TYR A 289 -1.58 5.18 7.78
CA TYR A 289 -1.12 4.64 6.51
C TYR A 289 -2.09 5.00 5.39
N LEU A 290 -1.58 5.69 4.37
CA LEU A 290 -2.30 6.05 3.16
C LEU A 290 -1.51 5.59 1.92
N TYR A 291 -2.16 5.62 0.77
CA TYR A 291 -1.49 5.28 -0.48
C TYR A 291 -2.25 5.85 -1.67
N PHE A 292 -1.61 5.91 -2.83
CA PHE A 292 -2.28 6.17 -4.12
C PHE A 292 -1.71 5.30 -5.25
N ASP A 293 -2.47 5.18 -6.34
CA ASP A 293 -2.12 4.35 -7.49
C ASP A 293 -1.09 5.05 -8.39
N LYS A 294 0.06 4.41 -8.57
CA LYS A 294 1.19 4.90 -9.38
C LYS A 294 0.78 5.15 -10.82
N THR A 295 0.03 4.23 -11.43
CA THR A 295 -0.36 4.33 -12.84
C THR A 295 -1.29 5.50 -13.07
N SER A 296 -2.25 5.71 -12.16
CA SER A 296 -3.19 6.83 -12.20
C SER A 296 -2.49 8.18 -12.07
N TYR A 297 -1.45 8.25 -11.24
CA TYR A 297 -0.62 9.45 -11.12
C TYR A 297 0.23 9.69 -12.38
N LEU A 298 0.86 8.64 -12.91
CA LEU A 298 1.72 8.74 -14.09
C LEU A 298 0.95 8.97 -15.40
N SER A 299 -0.34 8.64 -15.47
CA SER A 299 -1.19 8.93 -16.63
C SER A 299 -1.60 10.39 -16.74
N LEU A 300 -1.29 11.23 -15.74
CA LEU A 300 -1.53 12.67 -15.81
C LEU A 300 -0.53 13.32 -16.76
N ASP A 301 -1.06 13.87 -17.84
CA ASP A 301 -0.38 14.43 -19.01
C ASP A 301 0.27 15.80 -18.77
N SER A 302 -0.11 16.52 -17.70
CA SER A 302 0.48 17.81 -17.36
C SER A 302 0.91 17.91 -15.90
N ILE A 303 1.91 18.76 -15.65
CA ILE A 303 2.38 19.05 -14.28
C ILE A 303 1.28 19.67 -13.42
N ASP A 304 0.42 20.52 -13.99
CA ASP A 304 -0.71 21.15 -13.28
C ASP A 304 -1.71 20.12 -12.77
N LYS A 305 -2.02 19.09 -13.60
CA LYS A 305 -2.89 17.99 -13.20
C LYS A 305 -2.27 17.17 -12.06
N LYS A 306 -0.95 16.93 -12.08
CA LYS A 306 -0.23 16.26 -11.00
C LYS A 306 -0.20 17.08 -9.71
N ILE A 307 0.06 18.38 -9.79
CA ILE A 307 -0.02 19.30 -8.65
C ILE A 307 -1.43 19.26 -8.04
N LYS A 308 -2.47 19.37 -8.87
CA LYS A 308 -3.87 19.30 -8.43
C LYS A 308 -4.19 17.96 -7.78
N PHE A 309 -3.69 16.85 -8.32
CA PHE A 309 -3.85 15.52 -7.75
C PHE A 309 -3.23 15.42 -6.35
N ILE A 310 -1.97 15.84 -6.18
CA ILE A 310 -1.28 15.79 -4.88
C ILE A 310 -1.96 16.72 -3.87
N LYS A 311 -2.29 17.96 -4.26
CA LYS A 311 -3.01 18.90 -3.39
C LYS A 311 -4.33 18.29 -2.90
N THR A 312 -5.12 17.73 -3.81
CA THR A 312 -6.41 17.09 -3.48
C THR A 312 -6.23 15.89 -2.57
N PHE A 313 -5.21 15.05 -2.82
CA PHE A 313 -4.89 13.91 -1.96
C PHE A 313 -4.52 14.35 -0.54
N LEU A 314 -3.69 15.38 -0.42
CA LEU A 314 -3.27 15.92 0.87
C LEU A 314 -4.46 16.53 1.64
N GLU A 315 -5.29 17.35 0.99
CA GLU A 315 -6.48 17.95 1.62
C GLU A 315 -7.50 16.88 2.03
N LYS A 316 -7.92 16.03 1.09
CA LYS A 316 -9.06 15.12 1.31
C LYS A 316 -8.71 13.84 2.05
N LYS A 317 -7.49 13.30 1.90
CA LYS A 317 -7.08 12.02 2.52
C LYS A 317 -6.13 12.21 3.68
N CYS A 318 -5.17 13.11 3.54
CA CYS A 318 -4.23 13.38 4.63
C CYS A 318 -4.82 14.34 5.67
N SER A 319 -5.91 15.06 5.34
CA SER A 319 -6.47 16.14 6.16
C SER A 319 -5.44 17.26 6.36
N TYR A 320 -4.61 17.51 5.35
CA TYR A 320 -3.59 18.56 5.38
C TYR A 320 -4.25 19.92 5.18
N ASN A 321 -3.92 20.88 6.04
CA ASN A 321 -4.52 22.21 6.02
C ASN A 321 -3.55 23.23 5.39
N PHE A 322 -3.74 23.52 4.11
CA PHE A 322 -2.97 24.54 3.40
C PHE A 322 -3.26 25.98 3.89
N ASN A 323 -4.43 26.24 4.48
CA ASN A 323 -4.80 27.58 4.95
C ASN A 323 -4.05 28.00 6.22
N TYR A 324 -3.60 27.03 7.03
CA TYR A 324 -2.81 27.32 8.23
C TYR A 324 -1.44 27.89 7.85
N ILE A 325 -0.76 27.30 6.87
CA ILE A 325 0.61 27.66 6.47
C ILE A 325 0.68 29.04 5.82
N ASN A 326 -0.32 29.42 5.02
CA ASN A 326 -0.38 30.77 4.46
C ASN A 326 -0.50 31.83 5.56
N LYS A 327 -1.29 31.57 6.61
CA LYS A 327 -1.40 32.49 7.76
C LYS A 327 -0.09 32.58 8.54
N THR A 328 0.61 31.47 8.79
CA THR A 328 1.88 31.49 9.53
C THR A 328 2.99 32.18 8.75
N LYS A 329 3.08 31.98 7.43
CA LYS A 329 4.07 32.66 6.58
C LYS A 329 3.76 34.15 6.42
N GLU A 330 2.49 34.54 6.33
CA GLU A 330 2.11 35.95 6.36
C GLU A 330 2.39 36.60 7.71
N GLN A 331 2.16 35.89 8.81
CA GLN A 331 2.47 36.37 10.16
C GLN A 331 3.98 36.51 10.36
N GLN A 332 4.78 35.51 9.99
CA GLN A 332 6.24 35.59 10.04
C GLN A 332 6.80 36.71 9.14
N LYS A 333 6.22 36.92 7.95
CA LYS A 333 6.58 38.06 7.09
C LYS A 333 6.24 39.39 7.77
N LYS A 334 5.06 39.51 8.40
CA LYS A 334 4.68 40.70 9.17
C LYS A 334 5.61 40.93 10.35
N ASP A 335 5.98 39.89 11.09
CA ASP A 335 6.86 39.99 12.25
C ASP A 335 8.27 40.43 11.82
N ILE A 336 8.81 39.86 10.73
CA ILE A 336 10.10 40.28 10.14
C ILE A 336 10.03 41.72 9.63
N SER A 337 8.98 42.10 8.90
CA SER A 337 8.79 43.48 8.43
C SER A 337 8.68 44.47 9.60
N THR A 338 8.00 44.09 10.69
CA THR A 338 7.88 44.91 11.90
C THR A 338 9.23 45.07 12.60
N LEU A 339 10.04 44.02 12.66
CA LEU A 339 11.41 44.05 13.17
C LEU A 339 12.32 44.96 12.33
N LEU A 340 12.22 44.90 11.00
CA LEU A 340 12.99 45.78 10.10
C LEU A 340 12.59 47.25 10.25
N LEU A 341 11.28 47.55 10.27
CA LEU A 341 10.75 48.90 10.53
C LEU A 341 11.18 49.45 11.90
N PHE A 342 11.19 48.60 12.93
CA PHE A 342 11.65 48.99 14.27
C PHE A 342 13.15 49.33 14.27
N ASN A 343 13.97 48.57 13.54
CA ASN A 343 15.40 48.85 13.43
C ASN A 343 15.70 50.11 12.59
N GLU A 344 14.94 50.36 11.52
CA GLU A 344 15.06 51.60 10.72
C GLU A 344 14.69 52.85 11.54
N THR A 345 13.60 52.79 12.30
CA THR A 345 13.18 53.90 13.17
C THR A 345 14.19 54.17 14.30
N GLN A 346 14.80 53.14 14.89
CA GLN A 346 15.90 53.33 15.83
C GLN A 346 17.14 53.95 15.17
N THR A 347 17.52 53.47 13.97
CA THR A 347 18.68 53.99 13.24
C THR A 347 18.50 55.47 12.88
N ASN A 348 17.31 55.85 12.41
CA ASN A 348 16.96 57.24 12.12
C ASN A 348 16.91 58.11 13.39
N TYR A 349 16.45 57.58 14.52
CA TYR A 349 16.48 58.30 15.81
C TYR A 349 17.93 58.60 16.25
N TYR A 350 18.83 57.62 16.16
CA TYR A 350 20.24 57.82 16.52
C TYR A 350 20.96 58.74 15.55
N GLN A 351 20.71 58.65 14.24
CA GLN A 351 21.26 59.58 13.24
C GLN A 351 20.80 61.02 13.48
N ASN A 352 19.50 61.24 13.71
CA ASN A 352 18.97 62.57 14.03
C ASN A 352 19.57 63.15 15.33
N LYS A 353 19.81 62.31 16.35
CA LYS A 353 20.43 62.74 17.61
C LYS A 353 21.90 63.11 17.42
N ILE A 354 22.63 62.37 16.58
CA ILE A 354 24.03 62.67 16.22
C ILE A 354 24.10 63.96 15.39
N GLU A 355 23.19 64.17 14.44
CA GLU A 355 23.10 65.41 13.65
C GLU A 355 22.78 66.62 14.53
N GLN A 356 21.86 66.49 15.49
CA GLN A 356 21.56 67.57 16.45
C GLN A 356 22.75 67.89 17.34
N GLN A 357 23.52 66.89 17.79
CA GLN A 357 24.73 67.09 18.59
C GLN A 357 25.87 67.72 17.78
N THR A 358 26.07 67.31 16.52
CA THR A 358 27.10 67.90 15.65
C THR A 358 26.76 69.34 15.22
N LYS A 359 25.46 69.67 15.08
CA LYS A 359 25.01 71.05 14.85
C LYS A 359 25.31 71.94 16.06
N PHE A 360 25.05 71.44 17.27
CA PHE A 360 25.35 72.13 18.52
C PHE A 360 26.84 72.39 18.76
N ILE A 361 27.73 71.50 18.28
CA ILE A 361 29.18 71.68 18.39
C ILE A 361 29.68 72.73 17.39
N LYS A 362 29.19 72.69 16.14
CA LYS A 362 29.55 73.69 15.11
C LYS A 362 29.10 75.11 15.48
N ASP A 363 27.94 75.26 16.12
CA ASP A 363 27.47 76.58 16.55
C ASP A 363 28.27 77.14 17.74
N LYS A 364 28.95 76.27 18.51
CA LYS A 364 29.83 76.67 19.62
C LYS A 364 31.20 77.17 19.16
N ASP A 365 31.76 76.56 18.11
CA ASP A 365 33.07 76.94 17.55
C ASP A 365 33.01 78.24 16.71
N ILE A 366 31.81 78.73 16.38
CA ILE A 366 31.60 80.02 15.69
C ILE A 366 31.45 81.18 16.70
N MET A 367 31.27 80.90 18.00
CA MET A 367 31.10 81.89 19.06
C MET A 367 32.31 82.01 20.02
N SER A 368 33.44 81.38 19.71
CA SER A 368 34.75 81.62 20.33
C SER A 368 35.66 82.36 19.36
#